data_AF-A0A5N5HR51-F1
#
_entry.id   AF-A0A5N5HR51-F1
#
_cell.length_a   1.000
_cell.length_b   1.000
_cell.length_c   1.000
_cell.angle_alpha   90.00
_cell.angle_beta   90.00
_cell.angle_gamma   90.00
#
_symmetry.space_group_name_H-M   'P 1'
#
loop_
_entity.id
_entity.type
_entity.pdbx_description
1 polymer ?
#
loop_
_entity_poly.entity_id
_entity_poly.type
_entity_poly.pdbx_seq_one_letter_code
_entity_poly.pdbx_strand_id
1 'polypeptide(L)'
;MAVFATMSNHRRSFCLALLLVLILAFRPSIHHKSMSERFEGWMAEYGRVYKDEQEKEMRFKIFKSTVENIEASNKIEGHTYTAGLNDFSDLTHEEFMSRTCGRCPTM
;
A
#
# COMPACT_ATOMS: atom_id res chain seq x y z
N MET A 1 4.42 -49.57 -27.38
CA MET A 1 5.04 -48.35 -26.78
C MET A 1 4.28 -47.05 -27.08
N ALA A 2 3.54 -46.92 -28.19
CA ALA A 2 2.84 -45.66 -28.54
C ALA A 2 1.59 -45.32 -27.68
N VAL A 3 0.80 -46.31 -27.25
CA VAL A 3 -0.45 -46.08 -26.49
C VAL A 3 -0.21 -45.55 -25.06
N PHE A 4 0.87 -45.99 -24.41
CA PHE A 4 1.24 -45.49 -23.08
C PHE A 4 1.71 -44.02 -23.11
N ALA A 5 2.39 -43.61 -24.19
CA ALA A 5 2.83 -42.23 -24.38
C ALA A 5 1.64 -41.29 -24.65
N THR A 6 0.63 -41.73 -25.42
CA THR A 6 -0.59 -40.94 -25.66
C THR A 6 -1.48 -40.86 -24.43
N MET A 7 -1.66 -41.95 -23.68
CA MET A 7 -2.39 -41.93 -22.39
C MET A 7 -1.69 -41.05 -21.35
N SER A 8 -0.36 -41.08 -21.29
CA SER A 8 0.45 -40.20 -20.45
C SER A 8 0.30 -38.72 -20.86
N ASN A 9 0.37 -38.42 -22.16
CA ASN A 9 0.15 -37.06 -22.67
C ASN A 9 -1.28 -36.58 -22.45
N HIS A 10 -2.28 -37.45 -22.53
CA HIS A 10 -3.68 -37.09 -22.30
C HIS A 10 -3.91 -36.76 -20.82
N ARG A 11 -3.32 -37.53 -19.90
CA ARG A 11 -3.35 -37.23 -18.45
C ARG A 11 -2.62 -35.92 -18.13
N ARG A 12 -1.46 -35.66 -18.75
CA ARG A 12 -0.73 -34.39 -18.60
C ARG A 12 -1.52 -33.21 -19.15
N SER A 13 -2.10 -33.35 -20.34
CA SER A 13 -2.93 -32.31 -20.97
C SER A 13 -4.18 -32.00 -20.14
N PHE A 14 -4.83 -33.03 -19.60
CA PHE A 14 -5.96 -32.88 -18.68
C PHE A 14 -5.57 -32.21 -17.36
N CYS A 15 -4.42 -32.59 -16.77
CA CYS A 15 -3.88 -31.91 -15.59
C CYS A 15 -3.56 -30.44 -15.87
N LEU A 16 -2.95 -30.13 -17.03
CA LEU A 16 -2.66 -28.75 -17.42
C LEU A 16 -3.95 -27.94 -17.63
N ALA A 17 -4.97 -28.52 -18.25
CA ALA A 17 -6.27 -27.88 -18.42
C ALA A 17 -6.96 -27.63 -17.06
N LEU A 18 -6.91 -28.58 -16.13
CA LEU A 18 -7.44 -28.40 -14.77
C LEU A 18 -6.69 -27.33 -13.99
N LEU A 19 -5.35 -27.30 -14.07
CA LEU A 19 -4.54 -26.25 -13.43
C LEU A 19 -4.85 -24.87 -14.02
N LEU A 20 -5.03 -24.76 -15.34
CA LEU A 20 -5.46 -23.52 -15.99
C LEU A 20 -6.85 -23.08 -15.53
N VAL A 21 -7.82 -24.00 -15.41
CA VAL A 21 -9.17 -23.69 -14.89
C VAL A 21 -9.10 -23.21 -13.44
N LEU A 22 -8.26 -23.81 -12.60
CA LEU A 22 -8.08 -23.38 -11.20
C LEU A 22 -7.44 -22.00 -11.10
N ILE A 23 -6.43 -21.70 -11.94
CA ILE A 23 -5.79 -20.37 -11.99
C ILE A 23 -6.78 -19.29 -12.44
N LEU A 24 -7.59 -19.58 -13.47
CA LEU A 24 -8.60 -18.64 -13.98
C LEU A 24 -9.79 -18.48 -13.02
N ALA A 25 -10.11 -19.51 -12.23
CA ALA A 25 -11.12 -19.45 -11.18
C ALA A 25 -10.62 -18.71 -9.93
N PHE A 26 -9.30 -18.68 -9.69
CA PHE A 26 -8.70 -17.91 -8.62
C PHE A 26 -8.74 -16.43 -8.97
N ARG A 27 -9.76 -15.72 -8.48
CA ARG A 27 -9.78 -14.27 -8.50
C ARG A 27 -9.13 -13.76 -7.23
N PRO A 28 -7.94 -13.14 -7.28
CA PRO A 28 -7.40 -12.45 -6.13
C PRO A 28 -8.42 -11.39 -5.72
N SER A 29 -8.97 -11.49 -4.51
CA SER A 29 -9.76 -10.41 -3.94
C SER A 29 -8.77 -9.30 -3.60
N ILE A 30 -8.73 -8.25 -4.43
CA ILE A 30 -8.02 -7.03 -4.07
C ILE A 30 -8.88 -6.34 -3.01
N HIS A 31 -8.69 -6.75 -1.75
CA HIS A 31 -9.28 -6.04 -0.63
C HIS A 31 -8.59 -4.69 -0.53
N HIS A 32 -9.29 -3.63 -0.94
CA HIS A 32 -8.83 -2.28 -0.68
C HIS A 32 -8.92 -2.03 0.83
N LYS A 33 -7.77 -1.86 1.49
CA LYS A 33 -7.73 -1.50 2.91
C LYS A 33 -8.49 -0.18 3.11
N SER A 34 -9.30 -0.12 4.15
CA SER A 34 -9.89 1.14 4.60
C SER A 34 -8.80 2.14 5.02
N MET A 35 -9.12 3.43 5.05
CA MET A 35 -8.13 4.44 5.48
C MET A 35 -7.66 4.20 6.93
N SER A 36 -8.56 3.73 7.79
CA SER A 36 -8.22 3.35 9.17
C SER A 36 -7.20 2.20 9.21
N GLU A 37 -7.45 1.11 8.46
CA GLU A 37 -6.50 -0.02 8.38
C GLU A 37 -5.14 0.39 7.79
N ARG A 38 -5.11 1.33 6.85
CA ARG A 38 -3.86 1.89 6.32
C ARG A 38 -3.11 2.68 7.39
N PHE A 39 -3.82 3.48 8.18
CA PHE A 39 -3.23 4.26 9.28
C PHE A 39 -2.69 3.36 10.38
N GLU A 40 -3.47 2.37 10.84
CA GLU A 40 -3.02 1.39 11.84
C GLU A 40 -1.81 0.58 11.36
N GLY A 41 -1.81 0.17 10.09
CA GLY A 41 -0.65 -0.49 9.48
C GLY A 41 0.58 0.39 9.43
N TRP A 42 0.43 1.66 9.02
CA TRP A 42 1.53 2.63 9.00
C TRP A 42 2.04 2.94 10.41
N MET A 43 1.15 3.09 11.40
CA MET A 43 1.57 3.31 12.79
C MET A 43 2.39 2.13 13.32
N ALA A 44 1.98 0.90 13.04
CA ALA A 44 2.72 -0.29 13.43
C ALA A 44 4.09 -0.37 12.74
N GLU A 45 4.16 -0.03 11.45
CA GLU A 45 5.41 -0.03 10.67
C GLU A 45 6.42 1.00 11.18
N TYR A 46 5.95 2.20 11.54
CA TYR A 46 6.79 3.33 11.98
C TYR A 46 6.83 3.52 13.51
N GLY A 47 6.30 2.56 14.28
CA GLY A 47 6.30 2.57 15.74
C GLY A 47 5.62 3.80 16.36
N ARG A 48 4.54 4.29 15.74
CA ARG A 48 3.83 5.50 16.20
C ARG A 48 2.91 5.18 17.37
N VAL A 49 3.04 5.97 18.44
CA VAL A 49 2.19 5.94 19.63
C VAL A 49 1.83 7.38 19.98
N TYR A 50 0.54 7.65 20.18
CA TYR A 50 0.05 8.97 20.54
C TYR A 50 -0.36 9.02 22.01
N LYS A 51 -0.40 10.22 22.57
CA LYS A 51 -0.69 10.43 23.99
C LYS A 51 -2.13 10.06 24.35
N ASP A 52 -3.08 10.43 23.50
CA ASP A 52 -4.50 10.25 23.73
C ASP A 52 -5.26 10.11 22.40
N GLU A 53 -6.55 9.73 22.49
CA GLU A 53 -7.39 9.52 21.31
C GLU A 53 -7.64 10.81 20.52
N GLN A 54 -7.64 11.96 21.20
CA GLN A 54 -7.80 13.26 20.54
C GLN A 54 -6.59 13.56 19.63
N GLU A 55 -5.37 13.33 20.13
CA GLU A 55 -4.16 13.43 19.32
C GLU A 55 -4.19 12.41 18.17
N LYS A 56 -4.53 11.15 18.46
CA LYS A 56 -4.62 10.10 17.43
C LYS A 56 -5.60 10.47 16.31
N GLU A 57 -6.77 11.02 16.64
CA GLU A 57 -7.76 11.47 15.67
C GLU A 57 -7.24 12.63 14.81
N MET A 58 -6.56 13.60 15.43
CA MET A 58 -5.92 14.70 14.70
C MET A 58 -4.86 14.19 13.73
N ARG A 59 -3.98 13.30 14.19
CA ARG A 59 -2.91 12.68 13.39
C ARG A 59 -3.46 11.82 12.25
N PHE A 60 -4.56 11.12 12.50
CA PHE A 60 -5.29 10.38 11.47
C PHE A 60 -5.80 11.29 10.35
N LYS A 61 -6.34 12.47 10.67
CA LYS A 61 -6.81 13.45 9.66
C LYS A 61 -5.66 13.96 8.80
N ILE A 62 -4.50 14.25 9.41
CA ILE A 62 -3.29 14.66 8.69
C ILE A 62 -2.82 13.52 7.77
N PHE A 63 -2.69 12.32 8.32
CA PHE A 63 -2.30 11.12 7.55
C PHE A 63 -3.20 10.89 6.34
N LYS A 64 -4.53 11.00 6.51
CA LYS A 64 -5.49 10.86 5.43
C LYS A 64 -5.23 11.89 4.32
N SER A 65 -5.02 13.15 4.67
CA SER A 65 -4.70 14.19 3.68
C SER A 65 -3.37 13.92 2.97
N THR A 66 -2.35 13.47 3.70
CA THR A 66 -1.06 13.06 3.12
C THR A 66 -1.23 11.94 2.10
N VAL A 67 -2.00 10.91 2.43
CA VAL A 67 -2.31 9.80 1.51
C VAL A 67 -2.99 10.30 0.24
N GLU A 68 -4.02 11.14 0.37
CA GLU A 68 -4.77 11.71 -0.76
C GLU A 68 -3.83 12.54 -1.67
N ASN A 69 -2.94 13.33 -1.08
CA ASN A 69 -1.94 14.11 -1.82
C ASN A 69 -0.92 13.24 -2.55
N ILE A 70 -0.43 12.17 -1.92
CA ILE A 70 0.49 11.20 -2.55
C ILE A 70 -0.20 10.53 -3.74
N GLU A 71 -1.43 10.05 -3.56
CA GLU A 71 -2.18 9.38 -4.62
C GLU A 71 -2.53 10.33 -5.77
N ALA A 72 -2.85 11.59 -5.47
CA ALA A 72 -3.07 12.61 -6.50
C ALA A 72 -1.78 12.93 -7.25
N SER A 73 -0.66 13.14 -6.55
CA SER A 73 0.63 13.45 -7.17
C SER A 73 1.15 12.31 -8.04
N ASN A 74 1.00 11.05 -7.60
CA ASN A 74 1.45 9.88 -8.35
C ASN A 74 0.61 9.60 -9.60
N LYS A 75 -0.58 10.21 -9.73
CA LYS A 75 -1.39 10.14 -10.96
C LYS A 75 -0.95 11.16 -12.02
N ILE A 76 -0.20 12.19 -11.63
CA ILE A 76 0.30 13.21 -12.56
C ILE A 76 1.50 12.61 -13.31
N GLU A 77 1.45 12.61 -14.63
CA GLU A 77 2.56 12.17 -15.47
C GLU A 77 3.66 13.23 -15.54
N GLY A 78 4.91 12.81 -15.73
CA GLY A 78 6.06 13.71 -15.89
C GLY A 78 6.92 13.90 -14.64
N HIS A 79 6.57 13.29 -13.51
CA HIS A 79 7.46 13.19 -12.35
C HIS A 79 8.52 12.10 -12.56
N THR A 80 9.76 12.37 -12.16
CA THR A 80 10.86 11.38 -12.14
C THR A 80 10.91 10.55 -10.85
N TYR A 81 9.97 10.79 -9.94
CA TYR A 81 9.88 10.14 -8.65
C TYR A 81 8.44 9.73 -8.34
N THR A 82 8.29 8.81 -7.40
CA THR A 82 7.01 8.39 -6.84
C THR A 82 7.00 8.73 -5.36
N ALA A 83 5.95 9.41 -4.90
CA ALA A 83 5.79 9.72 -3.49
C ALA A 83 5.25 8.49 -2.74
N GLY A 84 5.64 8.34 -1.47
CA GLY A 84 5.23 7.24 -0.61
C GLY A 84 5.10 7.69 0.83
N LEU A 85 4.42 6.87 1.64
CA LEU A 85 4.32 7.09 3.08
C LEU A 85 5.70 6.95 3.73
N ASN A 86 5.97 7.83 4.67
CA ASN A 86 7.22 7.90 5.43
C ASN A 86 6.95 8.34 6.89
N ASP A 87 8.00 8.47 7.69
CA ASP A 87 7.95 8.92 9.08
C ASP A 87 7.19 10.24 9.33
N PHE A 88 7.09 11.11 8.35
CA PHE A 88 6.50 12.44 8.51
C PHE A 88 5.04 12.52 8.04
N SER A 89 4.42 11.37 7.75
CA SER A 89 3.11 11.33 7.08
C SER A 89 1.95 11.80 7.98
N ASP A 90 2.16 11.89 9.29
CA ASP A 90 1.22 12.40 10.30
C ASP A 90 1.51 13.85 10.74
N LEU A 91 2.45 14.54 10.08
CA LEU A 91 2.86 15.89 10.41
C LEU A 91 2.33 16.93 9.43
N THR A 92 2.01 18.11 9.94
CA THR A 92 1.81 19.28 9.07
C THR A 92 3.15 19.76 8.51
N HIS A 93 3.10 20.59 7.48
CA HIS A 93 4.31 21.21 6.92
C HIS A 93 5.08 22.02 7.98
N GLU A 94 4.36 22.78 8.82
CA GLU A 94 4.94 23.59 9.90
C GLU A 94 5.63 22.71 10.95
N GLU A 95 4.99 21.61 11.35
CA GLU A 95 5.57 20.66 12.30
C GLU A 95 6.80 19.96 11.71
N PHE A 96 6.74 19.56 10.44
CA PHE A 96 7.87 18.97 9.72
C PHE A 96 9.06 19.94 9.72
N MET A 97 8.82 21.20 9.35
CA MET A 97 9.85 22.24 9.33
C MET A 97 10.41 22.52 10.73
N SER A 98 9.55 22.60 11.76
CA SER A 98 9.99 22.81 13.13
C SER A 98 10.89 21.67 13.64
N ARG A 99 10.62 20.42 13.25
CA ARG A 99 11.39 19.24 13.67
C ARG A 99 12.69 19.05 12.89
N THR A 100 12.72 19.42 11.61
CA THR A 100 13.84 19.08 10.72
C THR A 100 14.71 20.28 10.36
N CYS A 101 14.15 21.49 10.34
CA CYS A 101 14.86 22.68 9.92
C CYS A 101 15.36 23.48 11.14
N GLY A 102 16.63 23.28 11.49
CA GLY A 102 17.28 24.06 12.56
C GLY A 102 17.54 25.54 12.21
N ARG A 103 17.10 26.04 11.05
CA ARG A 103 17.46 27.39 10.55
C ARG A 103 16.40 28.10 9.68
N CYS A 104 15.10 27.89 9.94
CA CYS A 104 14.07 28.76 9.35
C CYS A 104 13.60 29.78 10.39
N PRO A 105 13.71 31.10 10.11
CA PRO A 105 12.99 32.09 10.89
C PRO A 105 11.49 31.83 10.69
N THR A 106 10.76 31.73 11.79
CA THR A 106 9.29 31.64 11.80
C THR A 106 8.73 32.76 10.93
N MET A 107 7.86 32.42 9.97
CA MET A 107 7.08 33.42 9.24
C MET A 107 6.08 34.12 10.17
#